data_AF-A0A4Q5XJS1-F1
#
_entry.id   AF-A0A4Q5XJS1-F1
#
_cell.length_a   1.000
_cell.length_b   1.000
_cell.length_c   1.000
_cell.angle_alpha   90.00
_cell.angle_beta   90.00
_cell.angle_gamma   90.00
#
_symmetry.space_group_name_H-M   'P 1'
#
loop_
_entity.id
_entity.type
_entity.pdbx_description
1 polymer ?
#
loop_
_entity_poly.entity_id
_entity_poly.type
_entity_poly.pdbx_seq_one_letter_code
_entity_poly.pdbx_strand_id
1 'polypeptide(L)'
;MSALLEAVVTADGVIKQEERDFVRRAANRYKLPEPDAPLSLRSLGSATEALRTLDSSAQSRVLALLVDAAVADHELDPREHALLLAAAAALGIEATALEERVIQRLKAPAPS
;
A
#
# COMPACT_ATOMS: atom_id res chain seq x y z
N MET A 1 -9.61 -4.48 -1.45
CA MET A 1 -8.25 -4.17 -1.94
C MET A 1 -7.95 -2.68 -1.90
N SER A 2 -8.81 -1.84 -2.50
CA SER A 2 -8.65 -0.37 -2.49
C SER A 2 -8.52 0.21 -1.09
N ALA A 3 -9.25 -0.34 -0.12
CA ALA A 3 -9.13 0.04 1.28
C ALA A 3 -7.71 -0.10 1.87
N LEU A 4 -6.86 -1.04 1.42
CA LEU A 4 -5.50 -1.13 1.97
C LEU A 4 -4.56 -0.10 1.34
N LEU A 5 -4.74 0.15 0.04
CA LEU A 5 -3.97 1.17 -0.68
C LEU A 5 -4.29 2.56 -0.15
N GLU A 6 -5.58 2.84 0.07
CA GLU A 6 -6.02 4.05 0.75
C GLU A 6 -5.46 4.09 2.17
N ALA A 7 -5.53 3.00 2.95
CA ALA A 7 -5.00 3.00 4.31
C ALA A 7 -3.55 3.44 4.40
N VAL A 8 -2.72 2.91 3.51
CA VAL A 8 -1.31 3.27 3.43
C VAL A 8 -1.16 4.75 3.09
N VAL A 9 -1.88 5.22 2.06
CA VAL A 9 -1.77 6.60 1.58
C VAL A 9 -2.36 7.64 2.55
N THR A 10 -3.29 7.27 3.43
CA THR A 10 -3.94 8.21 4.36
C THR A 10 -3.50 8.02 5.82
N ALA A 11 -2.40 7.31 6.07
CA ALA A 11 -2.01 6.87 7.42
C ALA A 11 -1.64 8.06 8.33
N ASP A 12 -1.10 9.13 7.77
CA ASP A 12 -0.77 10.37 8.47
C ASP A 12 -2.03 11.15 8.93
N GLY A 13 -3.18 10.89 8.29
CA GLY A 13 -4.48 11.49 8.55
C GLY A 13 -4.85 12.63 7.60
N VAL A 14 -4.04 12.93 6.58
CA VAL A 14 -4.29 14.02 5.61
C VAL A 14 -3.99 13.53 4.19
N ILE A 15 -5.02 13.32 3.38
CA ILE A 15 -4.82 12.96 1.97
C ILE A 15 -4.41 14.21 1.18
N LYS A 16 -3.15 14.27 0.73
CA LYS A 16 -2.67 15.28 -0.23
C LYS A 16 -3.23 15.01 -1.63
N GLN A 17 -3.24 16.02 -2.48
CA GLN A 17 -3.78 15.88 -3.84
C GLN A 17 -2.94 14.87 -4.66
N GLU A 18 -1.62 14.86 -4.50
CA GLU A 18 -0.72 13.94 -5.22
C GLU A 18 -0.95 12.46 -4.85
N GLU A 19 -1.19 12.21 -3.57
CA GLU A 19 -1.54 10.93 -2.97
C GLU A 19 -2.88 10.40 -3.50
N ARG A 20 -3.89 11.27 -3.59
CA ARG A 20 -5.20 10.93 -4.15
C ARG A 20 -5.12 10.57 -5.63
N ASP A 21 -4.32 11.32 -6.39
CA ASP A 21 -4.06 11.02 -7.79
C ASP A 21 -3.26 9.73 -7.97
N PHE A 22 -2.35 9.41 -7.04
CA PHE A 22 -1.65 8.12 -7.03
C PHE A 22 -2.63 6.96 -6.80
N VAL A 23 -3.47 7.03 -5.77
CA VAL A 23 -4.49 6.00 -5.49
C VAL A 23 -5.41 5.81 -6.68
N ARG A 24 -5.85 6.89 -7.32
CA ARG A 24 -6.68 6.83 -8.53
C ARG A 24 -5.93 6.21 -9.71
N ARG A 25 -4.67 6.57 -9.95
CA ARG A 25 -3.84 5.99 -11.02
C ARG A 25 -3.60 4.50 -10.78
N ALA A 26 -3.29 4.10 -9.56
CA ALA A 26 -3.10 2.71 -9.16
C ALA A 26 -4.42 1.92 -9.26
N ALA A 27 -5.55 2.47 -8.79
CA ALA A 27 -6.85 1.83 -8.92
C ALA A 27 -7.22 1.59 -10.39
N ASN A 28 -7.02 2.59 -11.26
CA ASN A 28 -7.25 2.46 -12.70
C ASN A 28 -6.31 1.45 -13.37
N ARG A 29 -5.01 1.48 -13.05
CA ARG A 29 -4.01 0.58 -13.64
C ARG A 29 -4.28 -0.89 -13.30
N TYR A 30 -4.84 -1.17 -12.13
CA TYR A 30 -5.07 -2.51 -11.63
C TYR A 30 -6.55 -2.90 -11.56
N LYS A 31 -7.45 -2.09 -12.14
CA LYS A 31 -8.91 -2.27 -12.15
C LYS A 31 -9.50 -2.51 -10.74
N LEU A 32 -8.96 -1.80 -9.74
CA LEU A 32 -9.46 -1.88 -8.37
C LEU A 32 -10.70 -0.98 -8.24
N PRO A 33 -11.77 -1.44 -7.57
CA PRO A 33 -12.93 -0.60 -7.29
C PRO A 33 -12.53 0.58 -6.39
N GLU A 34 -13.07 1.78 -6.65
CA GLU A 34 -12.85 2.93 -5.77
C GLU A 34 -13.35 2.58 -4.35
N PRO A 35 -12.62 3.01 -3.30
CA PRO A 35 -13.06 2.76 -1.94
C PRO A 35 -14.20 3.73 -1.57
N ASP A 36 -15.34 3.17 -1.15
CA ASP A 36 -16.55 3.92 -0.80
C ASP A 36 -16.63 4.33 0.69
N ALA A 37 -15.64 3.98 1.54
CA ALA A 37 -15.79 4.12 2.99
C ALA A 37 -14.51 4.59 3.72
N PRO A 38 -14.66 5.42 4.78
CA PRO A 38 -13.56 5.83 5.62
C PRO A 38 -12.90 4.64 6.33
N LEU A 39 -11.59 4.72 6.46
CA LEU A 39 -10.75 3.68 7.02
C LEU A 39 -11.03 3.43 8.50
N SER A 40 -11.21 2.16 8.85
CA SER A 40 -11.36 1.68 10.21
C SER A 40 -10.42 0.48 10.46
N LEU A 41 -10.12 0.20 11.73
CA LEU A 41 -9.35 -1.01 12.08
C LEU A 41 -10.01 -2.30 11.58
N ARG A 42 -11.35 -2.33 11.52
CA ARG A 42 -12.10 -3.44 10.93
C ARG A 42 -11.86 -3.55 9.42
N SER A 43 -11.86 -2.43 8.68
CA SER A 43 -11.59 -2.45 7.24
C SER A 43 -10.14 -2.83 6.94
N LEU A 44 -9.19 -2.49 7.80
CA LEU A 44 -7.79 -2.94 7.71
C LEU A 44 -7.65 -4.46 7.90
N GLY A 45 -8.30 -5.01 8.94
CA GLY A 45 -8.36 -6.47 9.15
C GLY A 45 -8.94 -7.18 7.93
N SER A 46 -10.10 -6.74 7.45
CA SER A 46 -10.73 -7.31 6.24
C SER A 46 -9.89 -7.13 4.98
N ALA A 47 -9.13 -6.04 4.85
CA ALA A 47 -8.28 -5.80 3.70
C ALA A 47 -7.03 -6.70 3.69
N THR A 48 -6.41 -6.94 4.85
CA THR A 48 -5.29 -7.90 4.98
C THR A 48 -5.74 -9.35 4.82
N GLU A 49 -6.95 -9.70 5.25
CA GLU A 49 -7.56 -11.00 4.92
C GLU A 49 -7.81 -11.14 3.42
N ALA A 50 -8.36 -10.09 2.77
CA ALA A 50 -8.56 -10.10 1.33
C ALA A 50 -7.24 -10.29 0.56
N LEU A 51 -6.13 -9.71 1.02
CA LEU A 51 -4.80 -9.93 0.43
C LEU A 51 -4.43 -11.41 0.37
N ARG A 52 -4.70 -12.17 1.44
CA ARG A 52 -4.36 -13.61 1.53
C ARG A 52 -5.14 -14.46 0.52
N THR A 53 -6.32 -14.01 0.12
CA THR A 53 -7.18 -14.74 -0.83
C THR A 53 -6.74 -14.60 -2.29
N LEU A 54 -5.80 -13.70 -2.58
CA LEU A 54 -5.28 -13.48 -3.93
C LEU A 54 -4.26 -14.54 -4.32
N ASP A 55 -4.10 -14.74 -5.62
CA ASP A 55 -2.98 -15.52 -6.14
C ASP A 55 -1.64 -14.83 -5.83
N SER A 56 -0.55 -15.61 -5.76
CA SER A 56 0.78 -15.12 -5.38
C SER A 56 1.32 -14.01 -6.30
N SER A 57 0.94 -14.00 -7.58
CA SER A 57 1.32 -12.94 -8.52
C SER A 57 0.56 -11.64 -8.23
N ALA A 58 -0.71 -11.71 -7.90
CA ALA A 58 -1.49 -10.56 -7.47
C ALA A 58 -1.02 -10.03 -6.11
N GLN A 59 -0.73 -10.91 -5.14
CA GLN A 59 -0.17 -10.52 -3.83
C GLN A 59 1.12 -9.70 -3.98
N SER A 60 2.06 -10.19 -4.80
CA SER A 60 3.33 -9.51 -5.06
C SER A 60 3.14 -8.14 -5.71
N ARG A 61 2.20 -8.03 -6.66
CA ARG A 61 1.87 -6.78 -7.34
C ARG A 61 1.21 -5.77 -6.40
N VAL A 62 0.31 -6.22 -5.53
CA VAL A 62 -0.35 -5.35 -4.55
C VAL A 62 0.66 -4.85 -3.52
N LEU A 63 1.56 -5.71 -3.02
CA LEU A 63 2.59 -5.25 -2.10
C LEU A 63 3.53 -4.22 -2.74
N ALA A 64 3.93 -4.43 -4.01
CA ALA A 64 4.72 -3.44 -4.73
C ALA A 64 3.98 -2.10 -4.87
N LEU A 65 2.67 -2.12 -5.11
CA LEU A 65 1.87 -0.89 -5.17
C LEU A 65 1.79 -0.17 -3.84
N LEU A 66 1.65 -0.91 -2.74
CA LEU A 66 1.60 -0.32 -1.40
C LEU A 66 2.93 0.35 -1.06
N VAL A 67 4.04 -0.31 -1.36
CA VAL A 67 5.38 0.26 -1.19
C VAL A 67 5.55 1.50 -2.07
N ASP A 68 5.18 1.44 -3.34
CA ASP A 68 5.24 2.59 -4.26
C ASP A 68 4.38 3.77 -3.79
N ALA A 69 3.23 3.48 -3.17
CA ALA A 69 2.35 4.50 -2.61
C ALA A 69 2.98 5.20 -1.42
N ALA A 70 3.49 4.41 -0.48
CA ALA A 70 4.05 4.86 0.79
C ALA A 70 5.37 5.61 0.65
N VAL A 71 6.03 5.54 -0.51
CA VAL A 71 7.30 6.23 -0.78
C VAL A 71 7.16 7.28 -1.88
N ALA A 72 5.93 7.56 -2.32
CA ALA A 72 5.67 8.46 -3.44
C ALA A 72 6.16 9.89 -3.17
N ASP A 73 6.06 10.35 -1.92
CA ASP A 73 6.54 11.65 -1.46
C ASP A 73 7.99 11.63 -0.93
N HIS A 74 8.71 10.51 -1.14
CA HIS A 74 10.10 10.27 -0.72
C HIS A 74 10.33 10.23 0.79
N GLU A 75 9.26 10.18 1.56
CA GLU A 75 9.31 9.88 2.99
C GLU A 75 8.50 8.60 3.25
N LEU A 76 8.67 8.02 4.44
CA LEU A 76 7.84 6.93 4.90
C LEU A 76 7.62 7.14 6.39
N ASP A 77 6.38 7.45 6.77
CA ASP A 77 6.06 7.70 8.15
C ASP A 77 5.90 6.39 8.96
N PRO A 78 5.99 6.43 10.31
CA PRO A 78 5.89 5.24 11.14
C PRO A 78 4.57 4.46 11.03
N ARG A 79 3.46 5.12 10.69
CA ARG A 79 2.13 4.53 10.49
C ARG A 79 2.04 3.84 9.14
N GLU A 80 2.53 4.46 8.07
CA GLU A 80 2.62 3.84 6.74
C GLU A 80 3.50 2.59 6.81
N HIS A 81 4.64 2.71 7.50
CA HIS A 81 5.55 1.60 7.77
C HIS A 81 4.87 0.44 8.51
N ALA A 82 4.10 0.74 9.56
CA ALA A 82 3.35 -0.27 10.30
C ALA A 82 2.29 -0.97 9.43
N LEU A 83 1.64 -0.24 8.51
CA LEU A 83 0.67 -0.81 7.57
C LEU A 83 1.34 -1.70 6.52
N LEU A 84 2.49 -1.30 5.99
CA LEU A 84 3.28 -2.14 5.09
C LEU A 84 3.74 -3.42 5.78
N LEU A 85 4.19 -3.34 7.04
CA LEU A 85 4.55 -4.50 7.85
C LEU A 85 3.36 -5.44 8.07
N ALA A 86 2.18 -4.89 8.38
CA ALA A 86 0.96 -5.69 8.52
C ALA A 86 0.57 -6.39 7.20
N ALA A 87 0.71 -5.70 6.07
CA ALA A 87 0.48 -6.28 4.75
C ALA A 87 1.51 -7.37 4.41
N ALA A 88 2.79 -7.13 4.66
CA ALA A 88 3.87 -8.10 4.44
C ALA A 88 3.69 -9.35 5.30
N ALA A 89 3.39 -9.18 6.60
CA ALA A 89 3.09 -10.28 7.50
C ALA A 89 1.88 -11.09 7.05
N ALA A 90 0.83 -10.45 6.55
CA ALA A 90 -0.32 -11.15 5.99
C ALA A 90 0.04 -12.00 4.77
N LEU A 91 1.05 -11.60 4.00
CA LEU A 91 1.55 -12.31 2.82
C LEU A 91 2.69 -13.30 3.13
N GLY A 92 3.09 -13.44 4.40
CA GLY A 92 4.22 -14.29 4.79
C GLY A 92 5.58 -13.75 4.30
N ILE A 93 5.70 -12.44 4.13
CA ILE A 93 6.93 -11.76 3.72
C ILE A 93 7.65 -11.26 4.96
N GLU A 94 8.92 -11.62 5.09
CA GLU A 94 9.78 -11.19 6.18
C GLU A 94 9.95 -9.67 6.20
N ALA A 95 9.98 -9.09 7.39
CA ALA A 95 10.12 -7.65 7.58
C ALA A 95 11.38 -7.12 6.89
N THR A 96 12.51 -7.83 6.99
CA THR A 96 13.77 -7.46 6.34
C THR A 96 13.65 -7.38 4.82
N ALA A 97 12.91 -8.29 4.19
CA ALA A 97 12.67 -8.28 2.74
C ALA A 97 11.75 -7.12 2.32
N LEU A 98 10.82 -6.70 3.19
CA LEU A 98 10.03 -5.48 2.96
C LEU A 98 10.92 -4.23 3.04
N GLU A 99 11.76 -4.11 4.08
CA GLU A 99 12.67 -2.97 4.25
C GLU A 99 13.59 -2.80 3.03
N GLU A 100 14.17 -3.89 2.53
CA GLU A 100 15.00 -3.85 1.34
C GLU A 100 14.25 -3.27 0.13
N ARG A 101 12.97 -3.64 -0.05
CA ARG A 101 12.13 -3.10 -1.14
C ARG A 101 11.86 -1.62 -0.96
N VAL A 102 11.52 -1.19 0.24
CA VAL A 102 11.30 0.23 0.58
C VAL A 102 12.56 1.05 0.29
N ILE A 103 13.72 0.61 0.79
CA ILE A 103 15.01 1.28 0.58
C ILE A 103 15.37 1.34 -0.91
N GLN A 104 15.17 0.25 -1.66
CA GLN A 104 15.41 0.24 -3.11
C GLN A 104 14.49 1.25 -3.82
N ARG A 105 13.25 1.39 -3.36
CA ARG A 105 12.29 2.28 -4.00
C ARG A 105 12.55 3.75 -3.69
N LEU A 106 12.93 4.08 -2.46
CA LEU A 106 13.39 5.42 -2.08
C LEU A 106 14.64 5.86 -2.85
N LYS A 107 15.48 4.91 -3.27
CA LYS A 107 16.68 5.17 -4.10
C LYS A 107 16.38 5.27 -5.59
N ALA A 108 15.27 4.71 -6.05
CA ALA A 108 14.91 4.67 -7.46
C ALA A 108 14.03 5.88 -7.82
N PRO A 109 14.42 6.71 -8.80
CA PRO A 109 13.55 7.80 -9.26
C PRO A 109 12.21 7.21 -9.75
N ALA A 110 11.10 7.88 -9.43
CA ALA A 110 9.76 7.43 -9.85
C ALA A 110 9.74 7.19 -11.37
N PRO A 111 9.23 6.04 -11.84
CA PRO A 111 9.12 5.78 -13.27
C PRO A 111 8.15 6.81 -13.88
N SER A 112 8.67 7.54 -14.87
CA SER A 112 7.95 8.54 -15.69
C SER A 112 6.71 7.97 -16.38
#